data_AF-A0A6A7S0Q3-F1
#
_entry.id   AF-A0A6A7S0Q3-F1
#
_cell.length_a   1.000
_cell.length_b   1.000
_cell.length_c   1.000
_cell.angle_alpha   90.00
_cell.angle_beta   90.00
_cell.angle_gamma   90.00
#
_symmetry.space_group_name_H-M   'P 1'
#
loop_
_entity.id
_entity.type
_entity.pdbx_description
1 polymer ?
#
loop_
_entity_poly.entity_id
_entity_poly.type
_entity_poly.pdbx_seq_one_letter_code
_entity_poly.pdbx_strand_id
1 'polypeptide(L)'
;MASRYGDQWAQKFGGVKADQLIADWAEDLADMSGADIARGLAACRDQKYPPGVADFRALCRPQLDYSASLQEAVEQMNRRAHGADTWSHPAIFWAAAKVGSFDLLGKSLKELDPIWRREFGAQMAKGEWPEIPDRAPALPAPGHQHTEAHAKKVMAEMMAKLRGRESAE
;
A
#
# COMPACT_ATOMS: atom_id res chain seq x y z
N MET A 1 20.98 23.15 -16.69
CA MET A 1 20.95 21.77 -17.21
C MET A 1 21.87 21.54 -18.41
N ALA A 2 22.14 22.55 -19.26
CA ALA A 2 23.07 22.41 -20.39
C ALA A 2 24.47 21.91 -19.97
N SER A 3 25.02 22.41 -18.86
CA SER A 3 26.31 21.96 -18.31
C SER A 3 26.30 20.51 -17.77
N ARG A 4 25.14 19.91 -17.50
CA ARG A 4 25.05 18.56 -16.91
C ARG A 4 25.27 17.46 -17.95
N TYR A 5 24.71 17.64 -19.14
CA TYR A 5 24.72 16.62 -20.19
C TYR A 5 25.55 17.03 -21.41
N GLY A 6 25.96 18.31 -21.52
CA GLY A 6 26.78 18.81 -22.60
C GLY A 6 26.20 18.46 -23.99
N ASP A 7 27.06 17.95 -24.86
CA ASP A 7 26.72 17.59 -26.24
C ASP A 7 25.68 16.48 -26.38
N GLN A 8 25.39 15.74 -25.30
CA GLN A 8 24.40 14.66 -25.34
C GLN A 8 22.98 15.18 -25.65
N TRP A 9 22.66 16.43 -25.27
CA TRP A 9 21.40 17.06 -25.70
C TRP A 9 21.33 17.22 -27.21
N ALA A 10 22.40 17.72 -27.83
CA ALA A 10 22.46 17.91 -29.28
C ALA A 10 22.45 16.55 -30.01
N GLN A 11 23.14 15.54 -29.48
CA GLN A 11 23.12 14.19 -30.05
C GLN A 11 21.72 13.56 -30.01
N LYS A 12 20.98 13.74 -28.91
CA LYS A 12 19.67 13.11 -28.72
C LYS A 12 18.52 13.86 -29.42
N PHE A 13 18.57 15.20 -29.45
CA PHE A 13 17.45 16.03 -29.89
C PHE A 13 17.78 16.97 -31.05
N GLY A 14 19.04 17.03 -31.50
CA GLY A 14 19.47 17.98 -32.55
C GLY A 14 18.81 17.80 -33.92
N GLY A 15 18.18 16.65 -34.17
CA GLY A 15 17.37 16.41 -35.37
C GLY A 15 15.91 16.88 -35.29
N VAL A 16 15.44 17.30 -34.10
CA VAL A 16 14.05 17.70 -33.86
C VAL A 16 13.98 19.23 -33.78
N LYS A 17 13.00 19.83 -34.45
CA LYS A 17 12.75 21.28 -34.34
C LYS A 17 12.37 21.62 -32.90
N ALA A 18 12.91 22.72 -32.37
CA ALA A 18 12.67 23.14 -30.99
C ALA A 18 11.19 23.29 -30.66
N ASP A 19 10.41 23.92 -31.54
CA ASP A 19 8.97 24.11 -31.33
C ASP A 19 8.20 22.78 -31.25
N GLN A 20 8.58 21.80 -32.09
CA GLN A 20 8.00 20.46 -32.04
C GLN A 20 8.35 19.76 -30.73
N LEU A 21 9.61 19.82 -30.32
CA LEU A 21 10.07 19.23 -29.07
C LEU A 21 9.34 19.82 -27.85
N ILE A 22 9.11 21.13 -27.84
CA ILE A 22 8.36 21.81 -26.78
C ILE A 22 6.89 21.37 -26.78
N ALA A 23 6.26 21.29 -27.96
CA ALA A 23 4.87 20.87 -28.09
C ALA A 23 4.67 19.42 -27.61
N ASP A 24 5.54 18.50 -28.05
CA ASP A 24 5.49 17.09 -27.65
C ASP A 24 5.64 16.94 -26.14
N TRP A 25 6.60 17.65 -25.53
CA TRP A 25 6.79 17.62 -24.08
C TRP A 25 5.63 18.26 -23.31
N ALA A 26 5.04 19.33 -23.83
CA ALA A 26 3.90 19.97 -23.19
C ALA A 26 2.67 19.06 -23.19
N GLU A 27 2.41 18.37 -24.30
CA GLU A 27 1.32 17.40 -24.43
C GLU A 27 1.51 16.21 -23.47
N ASP A 28 2.70 15.60 -23.48
CA ASP A 28 3.00 14.41 -22.68
C ASP A 28 3.07 14.69 -21.17
N LEU A 29 3.21 15.94 -20.75
CA LEU A 29 3.30 16.33 -19.34
C LEU A 29 2.08 17.13 -18.86
N ALA A 30 1.05 17.29 -19.69
CA ALA A 30 -0.11 18.16 -19.43
C ALA A 30 -0.90 17.79 -18.17
N ASP A 31 -0.89 16.51 -17.77
CA ASP A 31 -1.58 15.97 -16.60
C ASP A 31 -0.70 15.92 -15.34
N MET A 32 0.56 16.35 -15.41
CA MET A 32 1.49 16.29 -14.28
C MET A 32 1.38 17.54 -13.40
N SER A 33 1.38 17.33 -12.07
CA SER A 33 1.43 18.44 -11.13
C SER A 33 2.83 19.07 -11.06
N GLY A 34 2.93 20.31 -10.58
CA GLY A 34 4.22 20.94 -10.31
C GLY A 34 5.11 20.13 -9.36
N ALA A 35 4.50 19.36 -8.43
CA ALA A 35 5.23 18.48 -7.53
C ALA A 35 5.80 17.24 -8.25
N ASP A 36 5.09 16.68 -9.23
CA ASP A 36 5.59 15.60 -10.09
C ASP A 36 6.82 16.07 -10.88
N ILE A 37 6.69 17.23 -11.53
CA ILE A 37 7.78 17.81 -12.31
C ILE A 37 9.00 18.10 -11.43
N ALA A 38 8.81 18.63 -10.22
CA ALA A 38 9.89 18.89 -9.28
C ALA A 38 10.64 17.60 -8.88
N ARG A 39 9.92 16.47 -8.68
CA ARG A 39 10.54 15.16 -8.45
C ARG A 39 11.36 14.70 -9.64
N GLY A 40 10.81 14.79 -10.86
CA GLY A 40 11.52 14.42 -12.07
C GLY A 40 12.82 15.20 -12.25
N LEU A 41 12.78 16.52 -12.00
CA LEU A 41 13.96 17.39 -12.05
C LEU A 41 15.01 17.04 -10.98
N ALA A 42 14.58 16.64 -9.78
CA ALA A 42 15.48 16.15 -8.74
C ALA A 42 16.14 14.83 -9.17
N ALA A 43 15.36 13.87 -9.65
CA ALA A 43 15.86 12.57 -10.10
C ALA A 43 16.79 12.67 -11.33
N CYS A 44 16.63 13.69 -12.17
CA CYS A 44 17.57 13.98 -13.26
C CYS A 44 18.99 14.32 -12.78
N ARG A 45 19.21 14.63 -11.49
CA ARG A 45 20.56 14.92 -10.98
C ARG A 45 21.48 13.69 -11.00
N ASP A 46 20.89 12.51 -10.84
CA ASP A 46 21.62 11.24 -10.75
C ASP A 46 21.66 10.49 -12.09
N GLN A 47 21.03 11.04 -13.13
CA GLN A 47 21.01 10.43 -14.46
C GLN A 47 22.29 10.73 -15.24
N LYS A 48 22.87 9.69 -15.85
CA LYS A 48 24.08 9.79 -16.69
C LYS A 48 23.80 10.41 -18.05
N TYR A 49 22.59 10.25 -18.57
CA TYR A 49 22.16 10.68 -19.90
C TYR A 49 20.91 11.56 -19.81
N PRO A 50 20.69 12.49 -20.75
CA PRO A 50 19.48 13.30 -20.77
C PRO A 50 18.25 12.41 -21.02
N PRO A 51 17.22 12.45 -20.15
CA PRO A 51 16.03 11.63 -20.32
C PRO A 51 15.22 12.09 -21.55
N GLY A 52 14.56 11.15 -22.23
CA GLY A 52 13.46 11.51 -23.16
C GLY A 52 12.21 11.91 -22.38
N VAL A 53 11.16 12.39 -23.07
CA VAL A 53 9.91 12.78 -22.41
C VAL A 53 9.25 11.63 -21.63
N ALA A 54 9.22 10.42 -22.22
CA ALA A 54 8.70 9.22 -21.56
C ALA A 54 9.52 8.82 -20.32
N ASP A 55 10.85 8.86 -20.42
CA ASP A 55 11.75 8.58 -19.30
C ASP A 55 11.57 9.63 -18.18
N PHE A 56 11.46 10.91 -18.56
CA PHE A 56 11.26 12.01 -17.62
C PHE A 56 9.93 11.88 -16.90
N ARG A 57 8.86 11.53 -17.62
CA ARG A 57 7.54 11.24 -17.06
C ARG A 57 7.60 10.09 -16.05
N ALA A 58 8.41 9.05 -16.31
CA ALA A 58 8.64 8.00 -15.31
C ALA A 58 9.37 8.51 -14.06
N LEU A 59 10.37 9.38 -14.22
CA LEU A 59 11.11 10.00 -13.11
C LEU A 59 10.26 10.96 -12.26
N CYS A 60 9.21 11.54 -12.84
CA CYS A 60 8.30 12.43 -12.13
C CYS A 60 7.40 11.68 -11.12
N ARG A 61 7.21 10.37 -11.31
CA ARG A 61 6.40 9.56 -10.40
C ARG A 61 7.11 9.41 -9.05
N PRO A 62 6.35 9.38 -7.93
CA PRO A 62 6.93 9.09 -6.62
C PRO A 62 7.72 7.78 -6.66
N GLN A 63 9.00 7.83 -6.30
CA GLN A 63 9.81 6.63 -6.13
C GLN A 63 9.26 5.86 -4.93
N LEU A 64 8.56 4.78 -5.21
CA LEU A 64 7.95 3.95 -4.18
C LEU A 64 9.04 3.22 -3.39
N ASP A 65 9.11 3.49 -2.10
CA ASP A 65 9.89 2.64 -1.20
C ASP A 65 9.11 1.36 -0.91
N TYR A 66 9.31 0.37 -1.77
CA TYR A 66 8.67 -0.95 -1.65
C TYR A 66 9.07 -1.68 -0.37
N SER A 67 10.30 -1.47 0.12
CA SER A 67 10.78 -2.15 1.32
C SER A 67 10.09 -1.58 2.56
N ALA A 68 10.12 -0.25 2.71
CA ALA A 68 9.50 0.41 3.85
C ALA A 68 7.98 0.19 3.87
N SER A 69 7.32 0.28 2.71
CA SER A 69 5.87 0.03 2.61
C SER A 69 5.48 -1.41 2.90
N LEU A 70 6.31 -2.40 2.54
CA LEU A 70 6.07 -3.80 2.90
C LEU A 70 6.22 -4.02 4.40
N GLN A 71 7.24 -3.42 5.02
CA GLN A 71 7.43 -3.50 6.47
C GLN A 71 6.25 -2.88 7.21
N GLU A 72 5.80 -1.70 6.79
CA GLU A 72 4.59 -1.08 7.31
C GLU A 72 3.37 -2.01 7.14
N ALA A 73 3.20 -2.62 5.96
CA ALA A 73 2.07 -3.50 5.71
C ALA A 73 2.00 -4.70 6.65
N VAL A 74 3.13 -5.34 6.94
CA VAL A 74 3.21 -6.44 7.90
C VAL A 74 2.89 -5.95 9.31
N GLU A 75 3.48 -4.82 9.72
CA GLU A 75 3.24 -4.24 11.03
C GLU A 75 1.77 -3.85 11.24
N GLN A 76 1.17 -3.16 10.27
CA GLN A 76 -0.20 -2.69 10.36
C GLN A 76 -1.21 -3.82 10.24
N MET A 77 -0.95 -4.86 9.45
CA MET A 77 -1.80 -6.06 9.45
C MET A 77 -1.77 -6.79 10.80
N ASN A 78 -0.63 -6.79 11.50
CA ASN A 78 -0.56 -7.32 12.85
C ASN A 78 -1.35 -6.44 13.84
N ARG A 79 -1.19 -5.11 13.79
CA ARG A 79 -1.96 -4.17 14.64
C ARG A 79 -3.47 -4.21 14.38
N ARG A 80 -3.87 -4.47 13.13
CA ARG A 80 -5.27 -4.65 12.74
C ARG A 80 -5.91 -5.84 13.47
N ALA A 81 -5.14 -6.87 13.85
CA ALA A 81 -5.62 -7.95 14.71
C ALA A 81 -6.10 -7.48 16.10
N HIS A 82 -5.75 -6.25 16.49
CA HIS A 82 -6.19 -5.59 17.71
C HIS A 82 -7.03 -4.33 17.47
N GLY A 83 -7.36 -4.01 16.21
CA GLY A 83 -8.16 -2.83 15.84
C GLY A 83 -7.42 -1.50 16.05
N ALA A 84 -6.08 -1.51 16.02
CA ALA A 84 -5.24 -0.34 16.26
C ALA A 84 -4.36 0.00 15.04
N ASP A 85 -4.80 -0.35 13.85
CA ASP A 85 -4.05 -0.09 12.62
C ASP A 85 -4.16 1.37 12.16
N THR A 86 -3.01 1.91 11.75
CA THR A 86 -2.86 3.28 11.25
C THR A 86 -1.99 3.24 10.01
N TRP A 87 -2.58 3.49 8.84
CA TRP A 87 -1.90 3.39 7.55
C TRP A 87 -1.37 4.75 7.11
N SER A 88 -0.11 4.81 6.67
CA SER A 88 0.49 6.03 6.14
C SER A 88 -0.13 6.43 4.80
N HIS A 89 -0.58 5.44 4.02
CA HIS A 89 -1.23 5.66 2.74
C HIS A 89 -2.25 4.55 2.43
N PRO A 90 -3.45 4.86 1.91
CA PRO A 90 -4.49 3.87 1.65
C PRO A 90 -4.08 2.79 0.63
N ALA A 91 -3.20 3.12 -0.32
CA ALA A 91 -2.63 2.15 -1.25
C ALA A 91 -1.92 0.98 -0.56
N ILE A 92 -1.27 1.22 0.58
CA ILE A 92 -0.56 0.18 1.34
C ILE A 92 -1.58 -0.79 1.92
N PHE A 93 -2.67 -0.29 2.52
CA PHE A 93 -3.76 -1.12 3.01
C PHE A 93 -4.37 -1.97 1.89
N TRP A 94 -4.73 -1.36 0.76
CA TRP A 94 -5.39 -2.07 -0.34
C TRP A 94 -4.45 -3.05 -1.07
N ALA A 95 -3.15 -2.82 -1.06
CA ALA A 95 -2.17 -3.80 -1.51
C ALA A 95 -2.09 -4.96 -0.51
N ALA A 96 -2.02 -4.65 0.79
CA ALA A 96 -1.94 -5.63 1.85
C ALA A 96 -3.19 -6.52 1.93
N ALA A 97 -4.38 -5.95 1.76
CA ALA A 97 -5.64 -6.67 1.70
C ALA A 97 -5.70 -7.63 0.50
N LYS A 98 -5.04 -7.28 -0.61
CA LYS A 98 -4.98 -8.12 -1.82
C LYS A 98 -3.98 -9.26 -1.69
N VAL A 99 -2.84 -9.05 -1.03
CA VAL A 99 -1.91 -10.12 -0.65
C VAL A 99 -2.54 -11.04 0.39
N GLY A 100 -3.28 -10.47 1.35
CA GLY A 100 -3.96 -11.17 2.42
C GLY A 100 -3.14 -11.27 3.70
N SER A 101 -3.80 -11.15 4.84
CA SER A 101 -3.13 -11.12 6.16
C SER A 101 -2.41 -12.43 6.51
N PHE A 102 -2.92 -13.58 6.05
CA PHE A 102 -2.26 -14.87 6.28
C PHE A 102 -0.88 -14.94 5.64
N ASP A 103 -0.78 -14.53 4.37
CA ASP A 103 0.48 -14.54 3.62
C ASP A 103 1.46 -13.49 4.15
N LEU A 104 0.98 -12.28 4.45
CA LEU A 104 1.81 -11.21 4.99
C LEU A 104 2.43 -11.53 6.35
N LEU A 105 1.70 -12.24 7.22
CA LEU A 105 2.17 -12.59 8.56
C LEU A 105 2.92 -13.94 8.60
N GLY A 106 2.70 -14.81 7.61
CA GLY A 106 3.29 -16.15 7.57
C GLY A 106 4.56 -16.29 6.74
N LYS A 107 4.79 -15.42 5.75
CA LYS A 107 5.94 -15.49 4.83
C LYS A 107 7.05 -14.50 5.20
N SER A 108 8.27 -14.77 4.78
CA SER A 108 9.39 -13.82 4.97
C SER A 108 9.27 -12.62 4.03
N LEU A 109 9.86 -11.48 4.41
CA LEU A 109 9.88 -10.28 3.58
C LEU A 109 10.48 -10.52 2.19
N LYS A 110 11.47 -11.42 2.08
CA LYS A 110 12.12 -11.76 0.82
C LYS A 110 11.17 -12.52 -0.14
N GLU A 111 10.30 -13.36 0.39
CA GLU A 111 9.30 -14.08 -0.40
C GLU A 111 8.14 -13.16 -0.81
N LEU A 112 7.83 -12.17 0.03
CA LEU A 112 6.76 -11.21 -0.22
C LEU A 112 7.16 -10.08 -1.16
N ASP A 113 8.44 -9.67 -1.19
CA ASP A 113 8.94 -8.54 -2.00
C ASP A 113 8.48 -8.56 -3.49
N PRO A 114 8.61 -9.66 -4.26
CA PRO A 114 8.18 -9.66 -5.66
C PRO A 114 6.65 -9.52 -5.82
N ILE A 115 5.87 -10.13 -4.91
CA ILE A 115 4.41 -10.03 -4.90
C ILE A 115 4.01 -8.61 -4.50
N TRP A 116 4.64 -8.07 -3.47
CA TRP A 116 4.40 -6.73 -2.94
C TRP A 116 4.67 -5.65 -4.00
N ARG A 117 5.82 -5.71 -4.68
CA ARG A 117 6.15 -4.77 -5.76
C ARG A 117 5.08 -4.71 -6.84
N ARG A 118 4.56 -5.87 -7.22
CA ARG A 118 3.49 -5.97 -8.22
C ARG A 118 2.18 -5.37 -7.70
N GLU A 119 1.70 -5.79 -6.53
CA GLU A 119 0.41 -5.36 -6.02
C GLU A 119 0.43 -3.89 -5.57
N PHE A 120 1.45 -3.46 -4.83
CA PHE A 120 1.59 -2.08 -4.39
C PHE A 120 1.80 -1.12 -5.57
N GLY A 121 2.64 -1.50 -6.54
CA GLY A 121 2.80 -0.74 -7.78
C GLY A 121 1.48 -0.60 -8.55
N ALA A 122 0.69 -1.66 -8.64
CA ALA A 122 -0.62 -1.62 -9.28
C ALA A 122 -1.63 -0.75 -8.52
N GLN A 123 -1.60 -0.73 -7.18
CA GLN A 123 -2.45 0.16 -6.40
C GLN A 123 -2.04 1.62 -6.59
N MET A 124 -0.74 1.93 -6.51
CA MET A 124 -0.21 3.27 -6.74
C MET A 124 -0.50 3.80 -8.15
N ALA A 125 -0.57 2.90 -9.15
CA ALA A 125 -0.97 3.26 -10.51
C ALA A 125 -2.45 3.63 -10.66
N LYS A 126 -3.35 3.18 -9.76
CA LYS A 126 -4.77 3.56 -9.81
C LYS A 126 -5.01 5.01 -9.40
N GLY A 127 -4.22 5.55 -8.47
CA GLY A 127 -4.33 6.93 -7.99
C GLY A 127 -5.53 7.24 -7.09
N GLU A 128 -6.53 6.36 -7.02
CA GLU A 128 -7.73 6.52 -6.19
C GLU A 128 -8.01 5.27 -5.36
N TRP A 129 -8.38 5.48 -4.09
CA TRP A 129 -8.66 4.40 -3.14
C TRP A 129 -9.93 4.68 -2.35
N PRO A 130 -10.78 3.68 -2.13
CA PRO A 130 -11.86 3.78 -1.16
C PRO A 130 -11.30 3.96 0.26
N GLU A 131 -12.13 4.48 1.16
CA GLU A 131 -11.80 4.55 2.58
C GLU A 131 -11.48 3.17 3.15
N ILE A 132 -10.50 3.13 4.05
CA ILE A 132 -10.09 1.89 4.71
C ILE A 132 -11.21 1.48 5.65
N PRO A 133 -11.84 0.31 5.46
CA PRO A 133 -12.93 -0.11 6.34
C PRO A 133 -12.41 -0.39 7.74
N ASP A 134 -13.19 -0.03 8.76
CA ASP A 134 -12.94 -0.46 10.13
C ASP A 134 -13.03 -1.99 10.23
N ARG A 135 -12.23 -2.58 11.13
CA ARG A 135 -12.31 -4.03 11.34
C ARG A 135 -13.60 -4.39 12.05
N ALA A 136 -14.52 -5.03 11.32
CA ALA A 136 -15.64 -5.72 11.95
C ALA A 136 -15.10 -6.92 12.77
N PRO A 137 -15.54 -7.10 14.04
CA PRO A 137 -15.19 -8.29 14.80
C PRO A 137 -15.65 -9.53 14.04
N ALA A 138 -14.77 -10.53 13.95
CA ALA A 138 -15.09 -11.77 13.25
C ALA A 138 -16.34 -12.39 13.89
N LEU A 139 -17.37 -12.64 13.08
CA LEU A 139 -18.52 -13.39 13.54
C LEU A 139 -18.03 -14.76 14.03
N PRO A 140 -18.50 -15.23 15.20
CA PRO A 140 -18.08 -16.52 15.73
C PRO A 140 -18.37 -17.61 14.69
N ALA A 141 -17.45 -18.58 14.60
CA ALA A 141 -17.56 -19.66 13.63
C ALA A 141 -18.94 -20.34 13.69
N PRO A 142 -19.55 -20.70 12.54
CA PRO A 142 -20.81 -21.43 12.53
C PRO A 142 -20.72 -22.68 13.41
N GLY A 143 -21.59 -22.78 14.42
CA GLY A 143 -21.56 -23.83 15.44
C GLY A 143 -21.14 -23.39 16.85
N HIS A 144 -20.58 -22.18 17.03
CA HIS A 144 -20.26 -21.59 18.35
C HIS A 144 -21.22 -20.46 18.76
N GLN A 145 -22.41 -20.39 18.14
CA GLN A 145 -23.45 -19.43 18.51
C GLN A 145 -24.21 -19.97 19.73
N HIS A 146 -23.81 -19.58 20.93
CA HIS A 146 -24.65 -19.81 22.11
C HIS A 146 -25.74 -18.74 22.16
N THR A 147 -27.00 -19.18 22.05
CA THR A 147 -28.13 -18.28 22.26
C THR A 147 -28.16 -17.84 23.72
N GLU A 148 -28.69 -16.64 23.98
CA GLU A 148 -28.84 -16.11 25.35
C GLU A 148 -29.61 -17.08 26.27
N ALA A 149 -30.57 -17.81 25.70
CA ALA A 149 -31.31 -18.87 26.38
C ALA A 149 -30.41 -20.06 26.80
N HIS A 150 -29.46 -20.45 25.95
CA HIS A 150 -28.51 -21.52 26.27
C HIS A 150 -27.52 -21.08 27.36
N ALA A 151 -27.03 -19.84 27.29
CA ALA A 151 -26.18 -19.25 28.33
C ALA A 151 -26.89 -19.21 29.69
N LYS A 152 -28.15 -18.74 29.73
CA LYS A 152 -28.95 -18.71 30.96
C LYS A 152 -29.18 -20.11 31.55
N LYS A 153 -29.40 -21.12 30.71
CA LYS A 153 -29.58 -22.51 31.17
C LYS A 153 -28.30 -23.08 31.78
N VAL A 154 -27.15 -22.91 31.14
CA VAL A 154 -25.85 -23.37 31.66
C VAL A 154 -25.51 -22.67 32.98
N MET A 155 -25.77 -21.36 33.08
CA MET A 155 -25.55 -20.61 34.32
C MET A 155 -26.48 -21.07 35.46
N ALA A 156 -27.75 -21.37 35.16
CA ALA A 156 -28.68 -21.90 36.15
C ALA A 156 -28.26 -23.29 36.65
N GLU A 157 -27.79 -24.17 35.76
CA GLU A 157 -27.27 -25.49 36.12
C GLU A 157 -25.99 -25.42 36.96
N MET A 158 -25.10 -24.46 36.66
CA MET A 158 -23.87 -24.25 37.41
C MET A 158 -24.15 -23.68 38.81
N MET A 159 -25.09 -22.73 38.93
CA MET A 159 -25.53 -22.17 40.21
C MET A 159 -26.27 -23.20 41.09
N ALA A 160 -27.05 -24.10 40.48
CA ALA A 160 -27.71 -25.19 41.20
C ALA A 160 -26.69 -26.20 41.76
N LYS A 161 -25.63 -26.52 41.00
CA LYS A 161 -24.53 -27.38 41.48
C LYS A 161 -23.73 -26.74 42.61
N LEU A 162 -23.53 -25.42 42.58
CA LEU A 162 -22.86 -24.68 43.65
C LEU A 162 -23.69 -24.69 44.95
N ARG A 163 -24.99 -24.39 44.88
CA ARG A 163 -25.89 -24.47 46.06
C ARG A 163 -26.02 -25.88 46.63
N GLY A 164 -26.02 -26.91 45.76
CA GLY A 164 -26.03 -28.30 46.19
C GLY A 164 -24.75 -28.73 46.91
N ARG A 165 -23.63 -28.04 46.67
CA ARG A 165 -22.35 -28.27 47.34
C ARG A 165 -22.26 -27.54 48.70
N GLU A 166 -22.89 -26.37 48.83
CA GLU A 166 -23.00 -25.63 50.10
C GLU A 166 -23.98 -26.27 51.10
N SER A 167 -24.85 -27.19 50.65
CA SER A 167 -25.83 -27.87 51.51
C SER A 167 -25.35 -29.22 52.05
N ALA A 168 -24.12 -29.63 51.71
CA ALA A 168 -23.52 -30.91 52.07
C ALA A 168 -22.29 -30.77 52.99
N GLU A 169 -22.09 -29.58 53.57
CA GLU A 169 -21.08 -29.23 54.58
C GLU A 169 -21.79 -28.79 55.86
#